data_AF-A0A327NKJ7-F1
#
_entry.id   AF-A0A327NKJ7-F1
#
_cell.length_a   1.000
_cell.length_b   1.000
_cell.length_c   1.000
_cell.angle_alpha   90.00
_cell.angle_beta   90.00
_cell.angle_gamma   90.00
#
_symmetry.space_group_name_H-M   'P 1'
#
loop_
_entity.id
_entity.type
_entity.pdbx_description
1 polymer ?
#
loop_
_entity_poly.entity_id
_entity_poly.type
_entity_poly.pdbx_seq_one_letter_code
_entity_poly.pdbx_strand_id
1 'polypeptide(L)'
;MVLSWDVVASRKNWSAELLQAIKTNKAVLDAGKMENFITGYQELSADLQIKCWAELIVAMAKFESDWNPHSIYHELPPLGVDSVGLLQLSYEDQNLYALEPLNREQRNLEDPLVNLRCGVKILAHLVAKDSVIADTIIVDNHRKYKGAARYWSVLREGDKHHLNDIRHLVQHNVGL
;
A
#
# COMPACT_ATOMS: atom_id res chain seq x y z
N MET A 1 13.01 14.88 -0.29
CA MET A 1 11.71 14.62 0.36
C MET A 1 11.94 13.55 1.42
N VAL A 2 11.44 13.75 2.65
CA VAL A 2 11.63 12.83 3.78
C VAL A 2 10.26 12.23 4.12
N LEU A 3 10.22 10.92 4.34
CA LEU A 3 9.02 10.18 4.75
C LEU A 3 9.02 9.92 6.26
N SER A 4 7.84 9.72 6.85
CA SER A 4 7.68 9.58 8.31
C SER A 4 8.51 8.43 8.94
N TRP A 5 8.79 7.37 8.20
CA TRP A 5 9.64 6.26 8.68
C TRP A 5 11.16 6.53 8.58
N ASP A 6 11.60 7.66 8.00
CA ASP A 6 13.03 7.99 7.82
C ASP A 6 13.72 8.39 9.12
N VAL A 7 12.98 8.44 10.23
CA VAL A 7 13.54 8.51 11.58
C VAL A 7 14.55 7.39 11.84
N VAL A 8 14.41 6.26 11.13
CA VAL A 8 15.40 5.20 11.07
C VAL A 8 16.27 5.38 9.82
N ALA A 9 17.55 5.67 10.01
CA ALA A 9 18.47 5.99 8.92
C ALA A 9 18.56 4.88 7.84
N SER A 10 18.42 3.62 8.23
CA SER A 10 18.45 2.47 7.31
C SER A 10 17.23 2.37 6.40
N ARG A 11 16.16 3.17 6.61
CA ARG A 11 14.95 3.18 5.77
C ARG A 11 14.99 4.25 4.67
N LYS A 12 16.04 5.09 4.64
CA LYS A 12 16.17 6.14 3.61
C LYS A 12 16.29 5.58 2.19
N ASN A 13 16.92 4.42 2.02
CA ASN A 13 16.93 3.73 0.74
C ASN A 13 15.54 3.20 0.35
N TRP A 14 14.73 2.76 1.32
CA TRP A 14 13.33 2.37 1.10
C TRP A 14 12.51 3.56 0.63
N SER A 15 12.71 4.73 1.25
CA SER A 15 12.09 5.98 0.81
C SER A 15 12.45 6.35 -0.62
N ALA A 16 13.73 6.25 -0.99
CA ALA A 16 14.18 6.55 -2.35
C ALA A 16 13.49 5.64 -3.38
N GLU A 17 13.45 4.33 -3.09
CA GLU A 17 12.80 3.35 -3.96
C GLU A 17 11.29 3.56 -4.05
N LEU A 18 10.62 3.75 -2.91
CA LEU A 18 9.18 3.99 -2.85
C LEU A 18 8.80 5.26 -3.63
N LEU A 19 9.52 6.37 -3.42
CA LEU A 19 9.28 7.62 -4.14
C LEU A 19 9.47 7.44 -5.64
N GLN A 20 10.48 6.67 -6.07
CA GLN A 20 10.69 6.38 -7.48
C GLN A 20 9.55 5.52 -8.06
N ALA A 21 9.13 4.48 -7.36
CA ALA A 21 8.02 3.62 -7.76
C ALA A 21 6.70 4.42 -7.86
N ILE A 22 6.42 5.30 -6.89
CA ILE A 22 5.25 6.19 -6.93
C ILE A 22 5.34 7.14 -8.14
N LYS A 23 6.48 7.79 -8.37
CA LYS A 23 6.66 8.69 -9.52
C LYS A 23 6.39 7.97 -10.85
N THR A 24 6.92 6.77 -11.00
CA THR A 24 6.71 5.95 -12.20
C THR A 24 5.24 5.57 -12.41
N ASN A 25 4.48 5.35 -11.34
CA ASN A 25 3.08 4.90 -11.41
C ASN A 25 2.05 6.02 -11.13
N LYS A 26 2.48 7.27 -10.96
CA LYS A 26 1.66 8.37 -10.42
C LYS A 26 0.37 8.59 -11.20
N ALA A 27 0.43 8.60 -12.53
CA ALA A 27 -0.73 8.80 -13.38
C ALA A 27 -1.79 7.69 -13.19
N VAL A 28 -1.37 6.44 -12.98
CA VAL A 28 -2.26 5.31 -12.74
C VAL A 28 -2.82 5.37 -11.31
N LEU A 29 -1.99 5.71 -10.34
CA LEU A 29 -2.42 5.88 -8.94
C LEU A 29 -3.49 6.98 -8.81
N ASP A 30 -3.31 8.11 -9.49
CA ASP A 30 -4.25 9.25 -9.43
C ASP A 30 -5.66 8.90 -9.94
N ALA A 31 -5.83 7.83 -10.74
CA ALA A 31 -7.15 7.31 -11.09
C ALA A 31 -7.96 6.86 -9.86
N GLY A 32 -7.29 6.55 -8.75
CA GLY A 32 -7.88 6.25 -7.44
C GLY A 32 -8.53 7.42 -6.72
N LYS A 33 -8.40 8.66 -7.25
CA LYS A 33 -9.01 9.89 -6.71
C LYS A 33 -8.65 10.14 -5.24
N MET A 34 -7.37 10.35 -4.97
CA MET A 34 -6.85 10.60 -3.61
C MET A 34 -7.58 11.72 -2.85
N GLU A 35 -8.12 12.73 -3.53
CA GLU A 35 -8.97 13.78 -2.90
C GLU A 35 -10.14 13.22 -2.09
N ASN A 36 -10.73 12.12 -2.55
CA ASN A 36 -11.86 11.47 -1.86
C ASN A 36 -11.39 10.66 -0.63
N PHE A 37 -10.10 10.41 -0.52
CA PHE A 37 -9.49 9.66 0.57
C PHE A 37 -8.82 10.58 1.59
N ILE A 38 -8.11 11.60 1.11
CA ILE A 38 -7.47 12.69 1.84
C ILE A 38 -7.94 14.02 1.24
N THR A 39 -8.87 14.70 1.92
CA THR A 39 -9.34 16.03 1.53
C THR A 39 -8.19 17.03 1.51
N GLY A 40 -8.13 17.88 0.48
CA GLY A 40 -7.06 18.87 0.29
C GLY A 40 -5.89 18.37 -0.56
N TYR A 41 -5.92 17.12 -1.04
CA TYR A 41 -4.88 16.54 -1.89
C TYR A 41 -4.67 17.33 -3.20
N GLN A 42 -5.74 17.80 -3.84
CA GLN A 42 -5.68 18.54 -5.10
C GLN A 42 -4.97 19.90 -4.97
N GLU A 43 -4.93 20.46 -3.77
CA GLU A 43 -4.28 21.73 -3.47
C GLU A 43 -2.78 21.57 -3.18
N LEU A 44 -2.33 20.33 -2.94
CA LEU A 44 -0.93 20.02 -2.72
C LEU A 44 -0.08 20.26 -3.98
N SER A 45 1.16 20.71 -3.76
CA SER A 45 2.17 20.71 -4.83
C SER A 45 2.43 19.30 -5.36
N ALA A 46 2.96 19.17 -6.57
CA ALA A 46 3.26 17.87 -7.18
C ALA A 46 4.15 16.98 -6.27
N ASP A 47 5.12 17.58 -5.59
CA ASP A 47 5.99 16.89 -4.64
C ASP A 47 5.20 16.40 -3.41
N LEU A 48 4.29 17.20 -2.86
CA LEU A 48 3.48 16.78 -1.72
C LEU A 48 2.40 15.76 -2.12
N GLN A 49 1.92 15.76 -3.36
CA GLN A 49 1.07 14.70 -3.87
C GLN A 49 1.80 13.36 -3.97
N ILE A 50 3.06 13.36 -4.44
CA ILE A 50 3.92 12.16 -4.41
C ILE A 50 4.15 11.72 -2.96
N LYS A 51 4.42 12.67 -2.07
CA LYS A 51 4.57 12.39 -0.63
C LYS A 51 3.32 11.73 -0.06
N CYS A 52 2.13 12.22 -0.39
CA CYS A 52 0.86 11.68 0.10
C CYS A 52 0.69 10.20 -0.26
N TRP A 53 0.94 9.82 -1.52
CA TRP A 53 0.93 8.42 -1.93
C TRP A 53 2.00 7.56 -1.24
N ALA A 54 3.20 8.13 -1.03
CA ALA A 54 4.25 7.41 -0.33
C ALA A 54 3.90 7.22 1.17
N GLU A 55 3.37 8.24 1.83
CA GLU A 55 2.92 8.17 3.23
C GLU A 55 1.75 7.20 3.42
N LEU A 56 0.88 7.04 2.42
CA LEU A 56 -0.14 5.97 2.44
C LEU A 56 0.51 4.60 2.57
N ILE A 57 1.52 4.31 1.76
CA ILE A 57 2.24 3.03 1.80
C ILE A 57 3.03 2.87 3.11
N VAL A 58 3.66 3.95 3.61
CA VAL A 58 4.36 3.91 4.90
C VAL A 58 3.38 3.62 6.05
N ALA A 59 2.20 4.24 6.04
CA ALA A 59 1.16 3.99 7.02
C ALA A 59 0.60 2.57 6.92
N MET A 60 0.38 2.04 5.70
CA MET A 60 0.00 0.65 5.50
C MET A 60 1.04 -0.31 6.08
N ALA A 61 2.33 -0.12 5.76
CA ALA A 61 3.41 -0.98 6.24
C ALA A 61 3.53 -1.02 7.77
N LYS A 62 3.17 0.09 8.46
CA LYS A 62 3.08 0.13 9.92
C LYS A 62 2.08 -0.90 10.44
N PHE A 63 0.88 -0.94 9.86
CA PHE A 63 -0.19 -1.81 10.34
C PHE A 63 -0.11 -3.24 9.80
N GLU A 64 0.51 -3.44 8.64
CA GLU A 64 0.70 -4.76 8.04
C GLU A 64 1.87 -5.52 8.68
N SER A 65 2.95 -4.83 9.09
CA SER A 65 4.17 -5.51 9.54
C SER A 65 4.96 -4.79 10.63
N ASP A 66 4.48 -3.66 11.16
CA ASP A 66 5.27 -2.74 11.99
C ASP A 66 6.61 -2.34 11.31
N TRP A 67 6.56 -2.20 9.98
CA TRP A 67 7.73 -1.97 9.12
C TRP A 67 8.82 -3.05 9.22
N ASN A 68 8.45 -4.29 9.54
CA ASN A 68 9.36 -5.43 9.57
C ASN A 68 9.40 -6.13 8.20
N PRO A 69 10.53 -6.06 7.46
CA PRO A 69 10.64 -6.69 6.14
C PRO A 69 10.69 -8.22 6.20
N HIS A 70 10.92 -8.81 7.38
CA HIS A 70 10.94 -10.27 7.59
C HIS A 70 9.63 -10.81 8.18
N SER A 71 8.58 -9.98 8.25
CA SER A 71 7.27 -10.42 8.74
C SER A 71 6.68 -11.45 7.79
N ILE A 72 6.30 -12.61 8.31
CA ILE A 72 5.62 -13.67 7.56
C ILE A 72 4.38 -14.06 8.34
N TYR A 73 3.23 -14.01 7.67
CA TYR A 73 1.97 -14.50 8.20
C TYR A 73 1.46 -15.64 7.32
N HIS A 74 1.17 -16.78 7.94
CA HIS A 74 0.59 -17.94 7.26
C HIS A 74 -0.92 -17.77 7.19
N GLU A 75 -1.44 -17.44 6.00
CA GLU A 75 -2.87 -17.24 5.81
C GLU A 75 -3.63 -18.55 6.04
N LEU A 76 -4.68 -18.48 6.86
CA LEU A 76 -5.54 -19.62 7.09
C LEU A 76 -6.33 -19.98 5.81
N PRO A 77 -6.84 -21.22 5.70
CA PRO A 77 -7.75 -21.58 4.62
C PRO A 77 -8.93 -20.59 4.51
N PRO A 78 -9.38 -20.25 3.29
CA PRO A 78 -9.06 -20.92 2.02
C PRO A 78 -7.83 -20.37 1.27
N LEU A 79 -7.17 -19.32 1.76
CA LEU A 79 -5.99 -18.74 1.09
C LEU A 79 -4.81 -19.72 1.15
N GLY A 80 -4.40 -20.13 2.35
CA GLY A 80 -3.37 -21.16 2.53
C GLY A 80 -2.00 -20.79 1.95
N VAL A 81 -1.69 -19.49 1.86
CA VAL A 81 -0.42 -18.95 1.34
C VAL A 81 0.26 -18.04 2.36
N ASP A 82 1.54 -17.77 2.15
CA ASP A 82 2.28 -16.82 3.00
C ASP A 82 2.09 -15.38 2.53
N SER A 83 1.79 -14.50 3.46
CA SER A 83 1.87 -13.05 3.33
C SER A 83 3.22 -12.58 3.89
N VAL A 84 4.00 -11.85 3.09
CA VAL A 84 5.44 -11.62 3.34
C VAL A 84 5.83 -10.15 3.27
N GLY A 85 6.68 -9.75 4.21
CA GLY A 85 7.40 -8.48 4.23
C GLY A 85 6.56 -7.26 4.58
N LEU A 86 7.05 -6.09 4.17
CA LEU A 86 6.53 -4.79 4.62
C LEU A 86 5.02 -4.62 4.40
N LEU A 87 4.54 -5.07 3.24
CA LEU A 87 3.16 -4.94 2.80
C LEU A 87 2.41 -6.27 2.74
N GLN A 88 2.95 -7.31 3.40
CA GLN A 88 2.31 -8.63 3.54
C GLN A 88 1.84 -9.19 2.19
N LEU A 89 2.76 -9.28 1.23
CA LEU A 89 2.50 -9.68 -0.15
C LEU A 89 2.65 -11.20 -0.34
N SER A 90 1.98 -11.75 -1.34
CA SER A 90 2.12 -13.16 -1.73
C SER A 90 2.94 -13.34 -3.00
N TYR A 91 3.71 -14.43 -3.05
CA TYR A 91 4.42 -14.86 -4.27
C TYR A 91 3.47 -15.20 -5.43
N GLU A 92 2.24 -15.60 -5.11
CA GLU A 92 1.28 -16.08 -6.10
C GLU A 92 0.67 -14.95 -6.95
N ASP A 93 0.87 -13.71 -6.52
CA ASP A 93 0.38 -12.50 -7.17
C ASP A 93 1.22 -12.08 -8.38
N GLN A 94 2.37 -12.71 -8.62
CA GLN A 94 3.32 -12.30 -9.65
C GLN A 94 2.65 -12.08 -11.02
N ASN A 95 1.89 -13.08 -11.47
CA ASN A 95 1.28 -13.04 -12.81
C ASN A 95 0.05 -12.15 -12.85
N LEU A 96 -0.73 -12.11 -11.77
CA LEU A 96 -1.97 -11.32 -11.70
C LEU A 96 -1.70 -9.82 -11.84
N TYR A 97 -0.58 -9.34 -11.28
CA TYR A 97 -0.23 -7.93 -11.26
C TYR A 97 1.00 -7.58 -12.12
N ALA A 98 1.48 -8.51 -12.95
CA ALA A 98 2.68 -8.33 -13.78
C ALA A 98 3.88 -7.80 -12.96
N LEU A 99 4.13 -8.45 -11.82
CA LEU A 99 5.22 -8.12 -10.92
C LEU A 99 6.57 -8.52 -11.53
N GLU A 100 7.65 -8.02 -10.94
CA GLU A 100 8.97 -8.56 -11.23
C GLU A 100 9.06 -10.05 -10.82
N PRO A 101 10.02 -10.83 -11.35
CA PRO A 101 10.18 -12.22 -10.97
C PRO A 101 10.33 -12.39 -9.45
N LEU A 102 9.40 -13.10 -8.85
CA LEU A 102 9.38 -13.45 -7.45
C LEU A 102 9.96 -14.86 -7.27
N ASN A 103 10.82 -15.02 -6.26
CA ASN A 103 11.48 -16.28 -5.97
C ASN A 103 11.40 -16.56 -4.46
N ARG A 104 10.62 -17.59 -4.12
CA ARG A 104 10.37 -18.02 -2.74
C ARG A 104 11.61 -18.62 -2.08
N GLU A 105 12.40 -19.39 -2.82
CA GLU A 105 13.66 -19.97 -2.31
C GLU A 105 14.67 -18.88 -1.96
N GLN A 106 14.71 -17.80 -2.75
CA GLN A 106 15.56 -16.64 -2.50
C GLN A 106 14.96 -15.63 -1.51
N ARG A 107 13.73 -15.88 -1.02
CA ARG A 107 13.03 -15.02 -0.05
C ARG A 107 12.95 -13.55 -0.51
N ASN A 108 12.83 -13.31 -1.81
CA ASN A 108 12.98 -11.96 -2.35
C ASN A 108 11.83 -10.99 -2.00
N LEU A 109 10.68 -11.46 -1.50
CA LEU A 109 9.65 -10.57 -0.94
C LEU A 109 10.01 -10.02 0.45
N GLU A 110 11.03 -10.57 1.11
CA GLU A 110 11.61 -9.99 2.33
C GLU A 110 12.65 -8.91 2.03
N ASP A 111 13.06 -8.74 0.77
CA ASP A 111 13.78 -7.53 0.36
C ASP A 111 12.77 -6.37 0.36
N PRO A 112 12.94 -5.36 1.24
CA PRO A 112 12.01 -4.24 1.32
C PRO A 112 11.89 -3.48 0.00
N LEU A 113 12.93 -3.44 -0.83
CA LEU A 113 12.88 -2.72 -2.11
C LEU A 113 11.99 -3.45 -3.12
N VAL A 114 12.13 -4.78 -3.22
CA VAL A 114 11.25 -5.62 -4.04
C VAL A 114 9.81 -5.52 -3.54
N ASN A 115 9.60 -5.65 -2.23
CA ASN A 115 8.28 -5.58 -1.60
C ASN A 115 7.58 -4.25 -1.92
N LEU A 116 8.29 -3.12 -1.84
CA LEU A 116 7.73 -1.80 -2.14
C LEU A 116 7.40 -1.62 -3.63
N ARG A 117 8.29 -2.03 -4.54
CA ARG A 117 8.00 -1.99 -5.99
C ARG A 117 6.75 -2.79 -6.33
N CYS A 118 6.66 -4.01 -5.81
CA CYS A 118 5.51 -4.89 -6.02
C CYS A 118 4.23 -4.30 -5.42
N GLY A 119 4.29 -3.82 -4.17
CA GLY A 119 3.14 -3.22 -3.49
C GLY A 119 2.60 -2.00 -4.23
N VAL A 120 3.47 -1.13 -4.76
CA VAL A 120 3.04 0.02 -5.58
C VAL A 120 2.32 -0.43 -6.86
N LYS A 121 2.80 -1.49 -7.54
CA LYS A 121 2.13 -2.03 -8.73
C LYS A 121 0.74 -2.59 -8.41
N ILE A 122 0.62 -3.36 -7.34
CA ILE A 122 -0.66 -3.92 -6.88
C ILE A 122 -1.63 -2.77 -6.54
N LEU A 123 -1.15 -1.77 -5.78
CA LEU A 123 -1.93 -0.60 -5.41
C LEU A 123 -2.43 0.14 -6.66
N ALA A 124 -1.52 0.49 -7.57
CA ALA A 124 -1.85 1.19 -8.81
C ALA A 124 -2.89 0.44 -9.63
N HIS A 125 -2.74 -0.87 -9.80
CA HIS A 125 -3.70 -1.71 -10.52
C HIS A 125 -5.10 -1.63 -9.88
N LEU A 126 -5.19 -1.82 -8.56
CA LEU A 126 -6.47 -1.91 -7.86
C LEU A 126 -7.20 -0.57 -7.79
N VAL A 127 -6.48 0.53 -7.51
CA VAL A 127 -7.11 1.85 -7.41
C VAL A 127 -7.54 2.36 -8.77
N ALA A 128 -6.79 2.08 -9.84
CA ALA A 128 -7.22 2.40 -11.20
C ALA A 128 -8.44 1.58 -11.62
N LYS A 129 -8.47 0.28 -11.28
CA LYS A 129 -9.56 -0.63 -11.61
C LYS A 129 -10.91 -0.18 -11.06
N ASP A 130 -10.96 0.29 -9.82
CA ASP A 130 -12.21 0.71 -9.18
C ASP A 130 -12.39 2.22 -9.08
N SER A 131 -11.40 3.03 -9.49
CA SER A 131 -11.40 4.49 -9.37
C SER A 131 -11.59 5.01 -7.94
N VAL A 132 -11.17 4.23 -6.95
CA VAL A 132 -11.19 4.56 -5.52
C VAL A 132 -9.96 3.95 -4.84
N ILE A 133 -9.45 4.59 -3.78
CA ILE A 133 -8.39 4.00 -2.96
C ILE A 133 -8.91 2.84 -2.12
N ALA A 134 -10.00 3.04 -1.39
CA ALA A 134 -10.65 2.03 -0.58
C ALA A 134 -12.12 2.37 -0.40
N ASP A 135 -12.98 1.36 -0.55
CA ASP A 135 -14.42 1.47 -0.31
C ASP A 135 -15.01 0.09 0.02
N THR A 136 -16.11 0.07 0.76
CA THR A 136 -16.87 -1.13 1.12
C THR A 136 -18.31 -0.98 0.66
N ILE A 137 -18.71 -1.81 -0.30
CA ILE A 137 -20.10 -1.84 -0.78
C ILE A 137 -20.81 -3.10 -0.30
N ILE A 138 -22.13 -3.06 -0.21
CA ILE A 138 -22.97 -4.23 0.10
C ILE A 138 -23.60 -4.74 -1.19
N VAL A 139 -23.37 -6.01 -1.51
CA VAL A 139 -23.97 -6.72 -2.65
C VAL A 139 -24.55 -8.03 -2.12
N ASP A 140 -25.84 -8.26 -2.34
CA ASP A 140 -26.57 -9.45 -1.86
C ASP A 140 -26.38 -9.73 -0.36
N ASN A 141 -26.44 -8.70 0.48
CA ASN A 141 -26.17 -8.75 1.93
C ASN A 141 -24.72 -9.16 2.30
N HIS A 142 -23.79 -9.15 1.35
CA HIS A 142 -22.38 -9.43 1.60
C HIS A 142 -21.51 -8.19 1.33
N ARG A 143 -20.52 -7.96 2.20
CA ARG A 143 -19.51 -6.92 1.98
C ARG A 143 -18.63 -7.30 0.79
N LYS A 144 -18.43 -6.33 -0.11
CA LYS A 144 -17.47 -6.39 -1.21
C LYS A 144 -16.54 -5.19 -1.11
N TYR A 145 -15.25 -5.44 -1.24
CA TYR A 145 -14.24 -4.40 -1.15
C TYR A 145 -13.85 -3.88 -2.54
N LYS A 146 -13.49 -2.61 -2.60
CA LYS A 146 -13.05 -1.89 -3.81
C LYS A 146 -11.69 -1.23 -3.57
N GLY A 147 -10.97 -0.98 -4.65
CA GLY A 147 -9.63 -0.42 -4.61
C GLY A 147 -8.66 -1.35 -3.88
N ALA A 148 -7.74 -0.75 -3.15
CA ALA A 148 -6.70 -1.43 -2.37
C ALA A 148 -7.28 -2.29 -1.23
N ALA A 149 -8.47 -2.00 -0.72
CA ALA A 149 -9.15 -2.80 0.32
C ALA A 149 -9.52 -4.22 -0.14
N ARG A 150 -9.46 -4.49 -1.46
CA ARG A 150 -9.55 -5.85 -2.01
C ARG A 150 -8.40 -6.74 -1.54
N TYR A 151 -7.21 -6.17 -1.44
CA TYR A 151 -5.99 -6.87 -1.10
C TYR A 151 -5.66 -6.68 0.38
N TRP A 152 -5.45 -5.43 0.80
CA TRP A 152 -5.02 -5.10 2.15
C TRP A 152 -6.19 -4.94 3.09
N SER A 153 -6.20 -5.73 4.17
CA SER A 153 -7.27 -5.69 5.15
C SER A 153 -7.24 -4.40 5.98
N VAL A 154 -6.07 -3.79 6.16
CA VAL A 154 -5.90 -2.53 6.92
C VAL A 154 -6.65 -1.35 6.30
N LEU A 155 -7.04 -1.44 5.03
CA LEU A 155 -7.82 -0.43 4.30
C LEU A 155 -9.33 -0.72 4.27
N ARG A 156 -9.81 -1.77 4.92
CA ARG A 156 -11.24 -2.09 4.99
C ARG A 156 -11.92 -1.28 6.09
N GLU A 157 -13.22 -1.04 5.93
CA GLU A 157 -14.01 -0.32 6.94
C GLU A 157 -14.35 -1.21 8.15
N GLY A 158 -14.22 -0.65 9.34
CA GLY A 158 -14.68 -1.23 10.60
C GLY A 158 -13.65 -1.10 11.71
N ASP A 159 -14.11 -1.23 12.96
CA ASP A 159 -13.30 -0.97 14.17
C ASP A 159 -12.15 -1.95 14.38
N LYS A 160 -12.10 -3.05 13.60
CA LYS A 160 -11.02 -4.04 13.62
C LYS A 160 -9.95 -3.78 12.57
N HIS A 161 -10.07 -2.70 11.81
CA HIS A 161 -9.17 -2.32 10.73
C HIS A 161 -8.63 -0.90 10.97
N HIS A 162 -7.63 -0.50 10.17
CA HIS A 162 -6.84 0.71 10.43
C HIS A 162 -7.11 1.83 9.42
N LEU A 163 -8.21 1.77 8.68
CA LEU A 163 -8.49 2.71 7.59
C LEU A 163 -8.45 4.18 8.07
N ASN A 164 -9.10 4.47 9.20
CA ASN A 164 -9.13 5.83 9.75
C ASN A 164 -7.77 6.25 10.32
N ASP A 165 -7.06 5.33 10.98
CA ASP A 165 -5.70 5.61 11.50
C ASP A 165 -4.74 5.92 10.36
N ILE A 166 -4.82 5.16 9.26
CA ILE A 166 -4.02 5.38 8.05
C ILE A 166 -4.33 6.75 7.45
N ARG A 167 -5.60 7.11 7.27
CA ARG A 167 -5.98 8.45 6.76
C ARG A 167 -5.41 9.56 7.64
N HIS A 168 -5.54 9.42 8.96
CA HIS A 168 -5.02 10.40 9.90
C HIS A 168 -3.49 10.54 9.83
N LEU A 169 -2.75 9.42 9.79
CA LEU A 169 -1.30 9.44 9.65
C LEU A 169 -0.86 10.12 8.35
N VAL A 170 -1.52 9.81 7.24
CA VAL A 170 -1.20 10.43 5.94
C VAL A 170 -1.42 11.94 6.01
N GLN A 171 -2.60 12.40 6.45
CA GLN A 171 -2.93 13.83 6.61
C GLN A 171 -1.88 14.55 7.45
N HIS A 172 -1.61 14.02 8.65
CA HIS A 172 -0.63 14.58 9.56
C HIS A 172 0.76 14.71 8.92
N ASN A 173 1.23 13.66 8.23
CA ASN A 173 2.58 13.62 7.66
C ASN A 173 2.75 14.50 6.41
N VAL A 174 1.65 14.85 5.72
CA VAL A 174 1.69 15.79 4.58
C VAL A 174 1.31 17.22 4.96
N GLY A 175 0.88 17.45 6.20
CA GLY A 175 0.51 18.78 6.70
C GLY A 175 -0.88 19.24 6.29
N LEU A 176 -1.84 18.30 6.22
CA LEU A 176 -3.27 18.54 5.97
C LEU A 176 -4.09 18.32 7.24
#